data_AF-A0A101GTA4-F1
#
_entry.id   AF-A0A101GTA4-F1
#
_cell.length_a   1.000
_cell.length_b   1.000
_cell.length_c   1.000
_cell.angle_alpha   90.00
_cell.angle_beta   90.00
_cell.angle_gamma   90.00
#
_symmetry.space_group_name_H-M   'P 1'
#
loop_
_entity.id
_entity.type
_entity.pdbx_description
1 polymer ?
#
loop_
_entity_poly.entity_id
_entity_poly.type
_entity_poly.pdbx_seq_one_letter_code
_entity_poly.pdbx_strand_id
1 'polypeptide(L)'
;MMSEIFRVEELKLEVPLVPYGDSLFHMVTYFGGSSNEIGKVVIDINTEGSKEDITQNCELNLSIKDKSEDLDANIKITGLSKQTATSTSSNNIISATVRDYSGDITLFDTIIELNSDLKYDPNVVINVPVLTDSNSINIEDLTPDAGSSLRVFVNNNPVEFDIEPFVENGRTMIPIRNVAEVLGCNVNWVDPDQIDITEGKTSIKMYINKKSYVINGVEKQLDVPPSIKDGERIVVPLRFITEGLGCEVYYNQLINVVYITKI
;
A
#
# COMPACT_ATOMS: atom_id res chain seq x y z
N MET A 1 43.61 -29.16 0.31
CA MET A 1 44.09 -28.46 1.51
C MET A 1 43.60 -27.02 1.35
N MET A 2 42.64 -26.56 2.16
CA MET A 2 42.11 -25.20 2.03
C MET A 2 43.24 -24.22 2.36
N SER A 3 43.63 -23.37 1.41
CA SER A 3 44.53 -22.25 1.68
C SER A 3 43.80 -21.27 2.58
N GLU A 4 44.30 -21.02 3.79
CA GLU A 4 43.77 -19.98 4.67
C GLU A 4 43.87 -18.63 3.96
N ILE A 5 42.73 -18.02 3.64
CA ILE A 5 42.70 -16.73 2.92
C ILE A 5 42.93 -15.57 3.90
N PHE A 6 42.47 -15.73 5.14
CA PHE A 6 42.61 -14.78 6.23
C PHE A 6 43.06 -15.49 7.51
N ARG A 7 43.95 -14.84 8.27
CA ARG A 7 44.41 -15.29 9.59
C ARG A 7 44.23 -14.17 10.59
N VAL A 8 43.36 -14.38 11.57
CA VAL A 8 43.20 -13.47 12.72
C VAL A 8 44.35 -13.73 13.70
N GLU A 9 45.16 -12.71 13.95
CA GLU A 9 46.25 -12.75 14.94
C GLU A 9 45.74 -12.35 16.32
N GLU A 10 44.99 -11.24 16.37
CA GLU A 10 44.43 -10.71 17.61
C GLU A 10 42.95 -10.38 17.41
N LEU A 11 42.14 -10.70 18.42
CA LEU A 11 40.75 -10.30 18.52
C LEU A 11 40.42 -10.03 19.98
N LYS A 12 40.07 -8.78 20.28
CA LYS A 12 39.68 -8.34 21.62
C LYS A 12 38.35 -7.60 21.52
N LEU A 13 37.40 -8.01 22.35
CA LEU A 13 36.11 -7.36 22.50
C LEU A 13 35.84 -7.14 23.98
N GLU A 14 35.74 -5.87 24.38
CA GLU A 14 35.33 -5.44 25.72
C GLU A 14 33.96 -4.75 25.59
N VAL A 15 33.00 -5.22 26.40
CA VAL A 15 31.63 -4.68 26.42
C VAL A 15 31.25 -4.29 27.85
N PRO A 16 30.48 -3.19 28.03
CA PRO A 16 30.06 -2.77 29.35
C PRO A 16 29.04 -3.76 29.94
N LEU A 17 29.09 -3.96 31.26
CA LEU A 17 28.14 -4.83 31.99
C LEU A 17 26.74 -4.23 32.10
N VAL A 18 26.65 -2.89 32.00
CA VAL A 18 25.40 -2.14 31.98
C VAL A 18 25.16 -1.58 30.57
N PRO A 19 23.91 -1.31 30.18
CA PRO A 19 23.65 -0.62 28.92
C PRO A 19 24.35 0.73 28.91
N TYR A 20 25.03 1.02 27.80
CA TYR A 20 25.86 2.22 27.63
C TYR A 20 27.09 2.23 28.57
N GLY A 21 28.23 2.66 28.05
CA GLY A 21 29.50 2.57 28.78
C GLY A 21 30.65 2.29 27.83
N ASP A 22 31.85 2.26 28.41
CA ASP A 22 33.07 2.09 27.64
C ASP A 22 33.10 0.70 26.99
N SER A 23 33.47 0.66 25.72
CA SER A 23 33.60 -0.57 24.94
C SER A 23 34.77 -0.45 23.97
N LEU A 24 35.42 -1.58 23.72
CA LEU A 24 36.58 -1.67 22.83
C LEU A 24 36.42 -2.87 21.91
N PHE A 25 36.67 -2.66 20.64
CA PHE A 25 36.87 -3.71 19.66
C PHE A 25 38.24 -3.49 19.02
N HIS A 26 39.09 -4.50 19.11
CA HIS A 26 40.40 -4.52 18.46
C HIS A 26 40.54 -5.82 17.69
N MET A 27 40.96 -5.73 16.43
CA MET A 27 41.23 -6.89 15.60
C MET A 27 42.43 -6.66 14.71
N VAL A 28 43.31 -7.66 14.66
CA VAL A 28 44.43 -7.74 13.73
C VAL A 28 44.26 -8.99 12.89
N THR A 29 44.20 -8.83 11.57
CA THR A 29 44.13 -9.94 10.63
C THR A 29 45.11 -9.76 9.48
N TYR A 30 45.65 -10.87 9.01
CA TYR A 30 46.52 -10.93 7.84
C TYR A 30 45.81 -11.68 6.72
N PHE A 31 46.22 -11.43 5.48
CA PHE A 31 45.74 -12.14 4.30
C PHE A 31 46.85 -12.38 3.28
N GLY A 32 46.65 -13.35 2.38
CA GLY A 32 47.67 -13.80 1.41
C GLY A 32 48.12 -15.25 1.57
N GLY A 33 47.60 -15.96 2.57
CA GLY A 33 47.99 -17.35 2.84
C GLY A 33 49.16 -17.48 3.80
N SER A 34 49.22 -18.63 4.48
CA SER A 34 50.21 -18.92 5.53
C SER A 34 51.67 -18.93 5.07
N SER A 35 51.91 -19.04 3.76
CA SER A 35 53.26 -19.06 3.16
C SER A 35 53.64 -17.77 2.44
N ASN A 36 52.71 -16.82 2.26
CA ASN A 36 52.95 -15.58 1.51
C ASN A 36 51.99 -14.47 1.97
N GLU A 37 52.12 -14.01 3.22
CA GLU A 37 51.33 -12.88 3.72
C GLU A 37 51.61 -11.62 2.87
N ILE A 38 50.57 -11.12 2.21
CA ILE A 38 50.65 -9.95 1.32
C ILE A 38 50.01 -8.71 1.96
N GLY A 39 49.33 -8.85 3.10
CA GLY A 39 48.72 -7.70 3.74
C GLY A 39 48.20 -7.93 5.16
N LYS A 40 47.88 -6.80 5.81
CA LYS A 40 47.45 -6.69 7.20
C LYS A 40 46.28 -5.71 7.28
N VAL A 41 45.26 -6.07 8.05
CA VAL A 41 44.16 -5.18 8.45
C VAL A 41 44.17 -5.06 9.98
N VAL A 42 44.13 -3.83 10.47
CA VAL A 42 43.97 -3.49 11.88
C VAL A 42 42.69 -2.69 12.01
N ILE A 43 41.80 -3.09 12.91
CA ILE A 43 40.57 -2.38 13.22
C ILE A 43 40.54 -2.10 14.72
N ASP A 44 40.39 -0.82 15.05
CA ASP A 44 40.26 -0.31 16.41
C ASP A 44 38.98 0.51 16.51
N ILE A 45 38.05 0.12 17.38
CA ILE A 45 36.85 0.88 17.68
C ILE A 45 36.77 1.03 19.19
N ASN A 46 36.86 2.27 19.66
CA ASN A 46 36.75 2.63 21.06
C ASN A 46 35.54 3.53 21.24
N THR A 47 34.63 3.11 22.09
CA THR A 47 33.48 3.93 22.49
C THR A 47 33.62 4.23 23.96
N GLU A 48 33.46 5.48 24.34
CA GLU A 48 33.51 5.96 25.72
C GLU A 48 32.26 6.77 26.04
N GLY A 49 31.87 6.74 27.32
CA GLY A 49 30.85 7.64 27.84
C GLY A 49 29.53 6.97 28.23
N SER A 50 28.46 7.74 28.20
CA SER A 50 27.16 7.38 28.76
C SER A 50 26.05 7.53 27.73
N LYS A 51 24.83 7.10 28.06
CA LYS A 51 23.66 7.17 27.18
C LYS A 51 23.45 8.53 26.48
N GLU A 52 23.80 9.63 27.14
CA GLU A 52 23.54 11.01 26.67
C GLU A 52 24.80 11.78 26.28
N ASP A 53 25.98 11.18 26.40
CA ASP A 53 27.26 11.76 25.99
C ASP A 53 28.20 10.60 25.61
N ILE A 54 28.20 10.25 24.32
CA ILE A 54 28.98 9.17 23.75
C ILE A 54 30.06 9.77 22.85
N THR A 55 31.29 9.30 23.01
CA THR A 55 32.38 9.56 22.06
C THR A 55 32.83 8.23 21.47
N GLN A 56 32.90 8.13 20.15
CA GLN A 56 33.40 6.94 19.47
C GLN A 56 34.53 7.30 18.52
N ASN A 57 35.66 6.62 18.70
CA ASN A 57 36.81 6.63 17.81
C ASN A 57 36.84 5.31 17.03
N CYS A 58 36.96 5.40 15.71
CA CYS A 58 37.16 4.26 14.83
C CYS A 58 38.43 4.49 14.01
N GLU A 59 39.31 3.50 13.96
CA GLU A 59 40.46 3.48 13.08
C GLU A 59 40.52 2.13 12.37
N LEU A 60 40.58 2.15 11.05
CA LEU A 60 40.85 0.99 10.21
C LEU A 60 42.10 1.27 9.40
N ASN A 61 43.11 0.41 9.51
CA ASN A 61 44.30 0.44 8.69
C ASN A 61 44.37 -0.83 7.85
N LEU A 62 44.55 -0.68 6.55
CA LEU A 62 44.83 -1.75 5.61
C LEU A 62 46.19 -1.48 4.97
N SER A 63 47.12 -2.42 5.10
CA SER A 63 48.43 -2.37 4.46
C SER A 63 48.58 -3.59 3.56
N ILE A 64 49.04 -3.37 2.33
CA ILE A 64 49.28 -4.39 1.31
C ILE A 64 50.71 -4.20 0.82
N LYS A 65 51.49 -5.28 0.81
CA LYS A 65 52.84 -5.29 0.27
C LYS A 65 53.02 -6.57 -0.54
N ASP A 66 52.88 -6.45 -1.86
CA ASP A 66 52.97 -7.56 -2.78
C ASP A 66 54.14 -7.36 -3.73
N LYS A 67 55.16 -8.21 -3.59
CA LYS A 67 56.36 -8.17 -4.43
C LYS A 67 56.10 -8.66 -5.86
N SER A 68 55.14 -9.57 -6.06
CA SER A 68 54.82 -10.12 -7.38
C SER A 68 54.26 -9.05 -8.31
N GLU A 69 53.43 -8.17 -7.73
CA GLU A 69 52.69 -7.13 -8.45
C GLU A 69 53.35 -5.74 -8.33
N ASP A 70 54.56 -5.67 -7.76
CA ASP A 70 55.31 -4.43 -7.54
C ASP A 70 54.49 -3.35 -6.79
N LEU A 71 53.79 -3.74 -5.72
CA LEU A 71 52.77 -2.91 -5.07
C LEU A 71 52.98 -2.74 -3.55
N ASP A 72 52.93 -1.50 -3.07
CA ASP A 72 52.84 -1.12 -1.64
C ASP A 72 51.66 -0.15 -1.43
N ALA A 73 50.56 -0.64 -0.88
CA ALA A 73 49.33 0.14 -0.69
C ALA A 73 48.97 0.26 0.78
N ASN A 74 48.65 1.47 1.24
CA ASN A 74 48.19 1.75 2.59
C ASN A 74 46.89 2.55 2.52
N ILE A 75 45.84 2.06 3.17
CA ILE A 75 44.54 2.71 3.28
C ILE A 75 44.25 2.87 4.77
N LYS A 76 43.97 4.09 5.21
CA LYS A 76 43.59 4.41 6.59
C LYS A 76 42.26 5.12 6.61
N ILE A 77 41.33 4.64 7.44
CA ILE A 77 40.04 5.27 7.71
C ILE A 77 40.02 5.61 9.19
N THR A 78 39.83 6.88 9.52
CA THR A 78 39.61 7.33 10.91
C THR A 78 38.27 8.01 11.01
N GLY A 79 37.52 7.73 12.07
CA GLY A 79 36.28 8.42 12.39
C GLY A 79 36.27 8.80 13.87
N LEU A 80 36.00 10.07 14.16
CA LEU A 80 35.67 10.54 15.50
C LEU A 80 34.23 11.02 15.45
N SER A 81 33.36 10.43 16.27
CA SER A 81 31.99 10.88 16.45
C SER A 81 31.71 11.23 17.90
N LYS A 82 30.91 12.27 18.10
CA LYS A 82 30.42 12.68 19.41
C LYS A 82 28.91 12.84 19.34
N GLN A 83 28.21 12.16 20.23
CA GLN A 83 26.75 12.25 20.36
C GLN A 83 26.41 12.77 21.74
N THR A 84 25.51 13.74 21.79
CA THR A 84 24.87 14.19 23.03
C THR A 84 23.37 13.91 22.99
N ALA A 85 22.63 14.19 24.06
CA ALA A 85 21.17 14.12 24.08
C ALA A 85 20.47 14.92 22.96
N THR A 86 21.11 15.97 22.42
CA THR A 86 20.48 16.91 21.48
C THR A 86 21.29 17.15 20.21
N SER A 87 22.43 16.49 20.03
CA SER A 87 23.26 16.68 18.84
C SER A 87 24.12 15.47 18.55
N THR A 88 24.61 15.40 17.32
CA THR A 88 25.64 14.46 16.92
C THR A 88 26.57 15.14 15.94
N SER A 89 27.87 14.97 16.08
CA SER A 89 28.85 15.38 15.09
C SER A 89 29.79 14.23 14.78
N SER A 90 30.35 14.23 13.59
CA SER A 90 31.37 13.26 13.19
C SER A 90 32.37 13.88 12.23
N ASN A 91 33.65 13.59 12.44
CA ASN A 91 34.73 13.91 11.51
C ASN A 91 35.37 12.60 11.07
N ASN A 92 35.35 12.32 9.77
CA ASN A 92 35.93 11.11 9.21
C ASN A 92 36.95 11.45 8.13
N ILE A 93 38.05 10.74 8.12
CA ILE A 93 39.13 10.89 7.14
C ILE A 93 39.39 9.52 6.51
N ILE A 94 39.40 9.47 5.19
CA ILE A 94 39.85 8.31 4.42
C ILE A 94 41.10 8.74 3.67
N SER A 95 42.23 8.12 3.94
CA SER A 95 43.45 8.29 3.17
C SER A 95 43.86 7.00 2.50
N ALA A 96 44.40 7.11 1.29
CA ALA A 96 44.94 5.99 0.56
C ALA A 96 46.18 6.41 -0.20
N THR A 97 47.28 5.71 0.02
CA THR A 97 48.55 5.91 -0.67
C THR A 97 48.99 4.59 -1.28
N VAL A 98 49.30 4.61 -2.56
CA VAL A 98 49.84 3.47 -3.31
C VAL A 98 51.17 3.88 -3.90
N ARG A 99 52.18 3.04 -3.68
CA ARG A 99 53.53 3.15 -4.23
C ARG A 99 53.89 1.88 -4.98
N ASP A 100 54.95 1.95 -5.77
CA ASP A 100 55.66 0.76 -6.24
C ASP A 100 56.28 -0.02 -5.05
N TYR A 101 56.72 -1.26 -5.26
CA TYR A 101 57.24 -2.08 -4.16
C TYR A 101 58.54 -1.52 -3.57
N SER A 102 59.32 -0.80 -4.38
CA SER A 102 60.52 -0.10 -3.93
C SER A 102 60.20 1.03 -2.94
N GLY A 103 59.01 1.63 -3.07
CA GLY A 103 58.55 2.77 -2.29
C GLY A 103 59.00 4.12 -2.85
N ASP A 104 59.72 4.12 -3.98
CA ASP A 104 60.31 5.32 -4.59
C ASP A 104 59.32 6.08 -5.48
N ILE A 105 58.30 5.42 -6.01
CA ILE A 105 57.32 6.01 -6.93
C ILE A 105 55.92 5.98 -6.31
N THR A 106 55.35 7.15 -6.03
CA THR A 106 53.92 7.27 -5.66
C THR A 106 53.04 7.14 -6.90
N LEU A 107 52.23 6.08 -6.93
CA LEU A 107 51.29 5.77 -7.99
C LEU A 107 49.92 6.41 -7.74
N PHE A 108 49.53 6.54 -6.47
CA PHE A 108 48.26 7.15 -6.05
C PHE A 108 48.40 7.73 -4.64
N ASP A 109 47.81 8.89 -4.41
CA ASP A 109 47.73 9.50 -3.07
C ASP A 109 46.47 10.35 -2.98
N THR A 110 45.63 10.08 -1.98
CA THR A 110 44.37 10.79 -1.79
C THR A 110 44.00 10.89 -0.33
N ILE A 111 43.27 11.97 0.00
CA ILE A 111 42.65 12.21 1.29
C ILE A 111 41.22 12.70 1.03
N ILE A 112 40.25 12.07 1.68
CA ILE A 112 38.83 12.46 1.66
C ILE A 112 38.43 12.77 3.10
N GLU A 113 37.93 13.99 3.32
CA GLU A 113 37.40 14.44 4.61
C GLU A 113 35.87 14.50 4.55
N LEU A 114 35.21 13.86 5.52
CA LEU A 114 33.75 13.73 5.63
C LEU A 114 33.31 14.16 7.02
N ASN A 115 32.78 15.38 7.11
CA ASN A 115 32.32 15.97 8.36
C ASN A 115 30.79 16.10 8.35
N SER A 116 30.15 15.86 9.49
CA SER A 116 28.70 15.94 9.65
C SER A 116 28.34 16.52 11.02
N ASP A 117 27.29 17.33 11.04
CA ASP A 117 26.69 17.90 12.25
C ASP A 117 25.16 17.79 12.16
N LEU A 118 24.56 17.16 13.16
CA LEU A 118 23.12 17.01 13.35
C LEU A 118 22.74 17.64 14.69
N LYS A 119 21.65 18.41 14.71
CA LYS A 119 21.10 18.98 15.94
C LYS A 119 19.61 18.70 16.03
N TYR A 120 19.15 18.33 17.21
CA TYR A 120 17.75 18.24 17.56
C TYR A 120 17.17 19.65 17.67
N ASP A 121 16.14 19.94 16.88
CA ASP A 121 15.35 21.16 17.00
C ASP A 121 14.02 20.83 17.73
N PRO A 122 13.84 21.28 18.99
CA PRO A 122 12.59 21.07 19.70
C PRO A 122 11.45 21.97 19.19
N ASN A 123 11.73 23.00 18.38
CA ASN A 123 10.77 24.03 17.96
C ASN A 123 10.23 23.79 16.54
N VAL A 124 10.15 22.54 16.09
CA VAL A 124 9.55 22.22 14.78
C VAL A 124 8.08 22.65 14.78
N VAL A 125 7.77 23.73 14.05
CA VAL A 125 6.40 24.20 13.87
C VAL A 125 5.74 23.39 12.75
N ILE A 126 4.88 22.45 13.13
CA ILE A 126 4.00 21.76 12.18
C ILE A 126 2.77 22.63 11.95
N ASN A 127 2.74 23.32 10.80
CA ASN A 127 1.56 24.05 10.37
C ASN A 127 0.52 23.06 9.84
N VAL A 128 -0.35 22.57 10.73
CA VAL A 128 -1.56 21.86 10.32
C VAL A 128 -2.54 22.91 9.79
N PRO A 129 -2.99 22.83 8.52
CA PRO A 129 -4.00 23.74 8.03
C PRO A 129 -5.26 23.58 8.88
N VAL A 130 -5.74 24.69 9.44
CA VAL A 130 -7.04 24.72 10.12
C VAL A 130 -8.11 24.49 9.06
N LEU A 131 -9.14 23.71 9.41
CA LEU A 131 -10.31 23.56 8.54
C LEU A 131 -10.98 24.92 8.38
N THR A 132 -11.15 25.32 7.13
CA THR A 132 -11.85 26.51 6.66
C THR A 132 -12.93 26.03 5.70
N ASP A 133 -13.91 26.87 5.42
CA ASP A 133 -14.96 26.55 4.43
C ASP A 133 -14.38 26.24 3.04
N SER A 134 -13.18 26.74 2.72
CA SER A 134 -12.49 26.49 1.46
C SER A 134 -11.73 25.16 1.40
N ASN A 135 -11.47 24.50 2.53
CA ASN A 135 -10.73 23.23 2.59
C ASN A 135 -11.46 22.15 3.41
N SER A 136 -12.73 22.39 3.75
CA SER A 136 -13.61 21.46 4.43
C SER A 136 -14.91 21.32 3.65
N ILE A 137 -15.56 20.17 3.80
CA ILE A 137 -16.89 19.88 3.27
C ILE A 137 -17.77 19.49 4.45
N ASN A 138 -18.98 20.05 4.55
CA ASN A 138 -19.93 19.56 5.53
C ASN A 138 -20.40 18.16 5.08
N ILE A 139 -20.26 17.17 5.95
CA ILE A 139 -20.70 15.80 5.66
C ILE A 139 -22.21 15.72 5.42
N GLU A 140 -22.99 16.66 5.96
CA GLU A 140 -24.42 16.79 5.71
C GLU A 140 -24.71 17.15 4.25
N ASP A 141 -23.84 17.94 3.60
CA ASP A 141 -23.95 18.27 2.17
C ASP A 141 -23.66 17.06 1.27
N LEU A 142 -23.02 16.03 1.83
CA LEU A 142 -22.77 14.75 1.14
C LEU A 142 -23.91 13.75 1.33
N THR A 143 -24.83 14.02 2.24
CA THR A 143 -26.06 13.22 2.32
C THR A 143 -26.95 13.60 1.14
N PRO A 144 -27.40 12.65 0.31
CA PRO A 144 -28.39 12.94 -0.70
C PRO A 144 -29.60 13.53 -0.01
N ASP A 145 -30.11 14.63 -0.57
CA ASP A 145 -31.35 15.22 -0.09
C ASP A 145 -32.42 14.13 0.04
N ALA A 146 -33.24 14.21 1.09
CA ALA A 146 -34.29 13.24 1.37
C ALA A 146 -35.35 13.16 0.24
N GLY A 147 -35.25 14.04 -0.77
CA GLY A 147 -36.01 14.03 -2.02
C GLY A 147 -35.24 13.58 -3.27
N SER A 148 -34.00 13.08 -3.16
CA SER A 148 -33.27 12.56 -4.34
C SER A 148 -33.94 11.30 -4.89
N SER A 149 -34.33 11.33 -6.17
CA SER A 149 -34.98 10.19 -6.82
C SER A 149 -34.06 8.96 -6.86
N LEU A 150 -34.67 7.76 -6.80
CA LEU A 150 -33.94 6.51 -6.82
C LEU A 150 -33.30 6.31 -8.20
N ARG A 151 -31.97 6.39 -8.27
CA ARG A 151 -31.26 6.12 -9.54
C ARG A 151 -31.00 4.63 -9.68
N VAL A 152 -31.18 4.11 -10.89
CA VAL A 152 -30.96 2.68 -11.18
C VAL A 152 -29.94 2.55 -12.30
N PHE A 153 -28.93 1.70 -12.09
CA PHE A 153 -27.94 1.33 -13.09
C PHE A 153 -28.08 -0.15 -13.42
N VAL A 154 -28.15 -0.49 -14.70
CA VAL A 154 -28.13 -1.87 -15.19
C VAL A 154 -26.83 -2.09 -15.96
N ASN A 155 -25.99 -3.01 -15.52
CA ASN A 155 -24.65 -3.25 -16.08
C ASN A 155 -23.84 -1.95 -16.26
N ASN A 156 -23.87 -1.09 -15.23
CA ASN A 156 -23.27 0.26 -15.18
C ASN A 156 -23.86 1.31 -16.14
N ASN A 157 -24.94 1.01 -16.87
CA ASN A 157 -25.65 2.02 -17.66
C ASN A 157 -26.83 2.59 -16.86
N PRO A 158 -26.99 3.93 -16.77
CA PRO A 158 -28.14 4.53 -16.10
C PRO A 158 -29.43 4.19 -16.85
N VAL A 159 -30.49 3.92 -16.08
CA VAL A 159 -31.83 3.68 -16.61
C VAL A 159 -32.72 4.86 -16.23
N GLU A 160 -33.24 5.53 -17.25
CA GLU A 160 -34.24 6.58 -17.08
C GLU A 160 -35.63 5.97 -16.96
N PHE A 161 -36.47 6.54 -16.10
CA PHE A 161 -37.85 6.11 -15.91
C PHE A 161 -38.82 7.25 -16.16
N ASP A 162 -39.88 6.95 -16.91
CA ASP A 162 -41.00 7.89 -17.10
C ASP A 162 -41.83 8.02 -15.81
N ILE A 163 -41.79 7.00 -14.94
CA ILE A 163 -42.35 7.02 -13.59
C ILE A 163 -41.26 6.56 -12.63
N GLU A 164 -40.91 7.42 -11.69
CA GLU A 164 -39.86 7.15 -10.70
C GLU A 164 -40.17 5.89 -9.88
N PRO A 165 -39.17 5.03 -9.59
CA PRO A 165 -39.34 3.94 -8.63
C PRO A 165 -39.79 4.46 -7.26
N PHE A 166 -40.68 3.73 -6.61
CA PHE A 166 -41.29 4.17 -5.34
C PHE A 166 -41.40 3.04 -4.33
N VAL A 167 -41.62 3.37 -3.06
CA VAL A 167 -41.82 2.38 -2.00
C VAL A 167 -43.32 2.16 -1.78
N GLU A 168 -43.76 0.91 -1.88
CA GLU A 168 -45.11 0.48 -1.56
C GLU A 168 -45.05 -0.74 -0.65
N ASN A 169 -45.78 -0.71 0.48
CA ASN A 169 -45.79 -1.80 1.48
C ASN A 169 -44.37 -2.25 1.94
N GLY A 170 -43.42 -1.30 2.03
CA GLY A 170 -42.04 -1.60 2.42
C GLY A 170 -41.23 -2.34 1.35
N ARG A 171 -41.63 -2.27 0.08
CA ARG A 171 -40.90 -2.80 -1.07
C ARG A 171 -40.72 -1.73 -2.13
N THR A 172 -39.53 -1.66 -2.70
CA THR A 172 -39.25 -0.79 -3.86
C THR A 172 -39.91 -1.39 -5.10
N MET A 173 -40.84 -0.65 -5.68
CA MET A 173 -41.54 -0.95 -6.92
C MET A 173 -40.83 -0.22 -8.06
N ILE A 174 -40.56 -0.94 -9.15
CA ILE A 174 -39.80 -0.43 -10.29
C ILE A 174 -40.57 -0.71 -11.59
N PRO A 175 -40.62 0.24 -12.55
CA PRO A 175 -41.15 -0.02 -13.89
C PRO A 175 -40.34 -1.11 -14.58
N ILE A 176 -40.97 -2.26 -14.83
CA ILE A 176 -40.24 -3.47 -15.27
C ILE A 176 -39.67 -3.32 -16.69
N ARG A 177 -40.38 -2.62 -17.58
CA ARG A 177 -40.01 -2.51 -19.00
C ARG A 177 -38.63 -1.88 -19.18
N ASN A 178 -38.38 -0.72 -18.56
CA ASN A 178 -37.13 0.03 -18.68
C ASN A 178 -35.93 -0.82 -18.23
N VAL A 179 -36.07 -1.59 -17.16
CA VAL A 179 -35.01 -2.49 -16.66
C VAL A 179 -34.85 -3.72 -17.56
N ALA A 180 -35.95 -4.36 -17.92
CA ALA A 180 -35.97 -5.59 -18.69
C ALA A 180 -35.38 -5.40 -20.09
N GLU A 181 -35.70 -4.29 -20.77
CA GLU A 181 -35.17 -3.98 -22.11
C GLU A 181 -33.64 -3.82 -22.10
N VAL A 182 -33.07 -3.13 -21.09
CA VAL A 182 -31.61 -3.00 -20.93
C VAL A 182 -30.95 -4.34 -20.61
N LEU A 183 -31.67 -5.24 -19.93
CA LEU A 183 -31.23 -6.62 -19.68
C LEU A 183 -31.40 -7.54 -20.91
N GLY A 184 -31.90 -7.03 -22.04
CA GLY A 184 -32.14 -7.79 -23.28
C GLY A 184 -33.41 -8.65 -23.27
N CYS A 185 -34.31 -8.43 -22.32
CA CYS A 185 -35.58 -9.13 -22.22
C CYS A 185 -36.67 -8.42 -23.05
N ASN A 186 -37.62 -9.19 -23.57
CA ASN A 186 -38.84 -8.66 -24.19
C ASN A 186 -40.01 -8.75 -23.20
N VAL A 187 -40.72 -7.64 -23.00
CA VAL A 187 -41.89 -7.53 -22.11
C VAL A 187 -43.15 -7.30 -22.94
N ASN A 188 -44.05 -8.28 -22.93
CA ASN A 188 -45.31 -8.24 -23.65
C ASN A 188 -46.52 -8.24 -22.70
N TRP A 189 -47.54 -7.47 -23.05
CA TRP A 189 -48.82 -7.48 -22.37
C TRP A 189 -49.77 -8.43 -23.12
N VAL A 190 -50.52 -9.24 -22.37
CA VAL A 190 -51.52 -10.16 -22.89
C VAL A 190 -52.83 -9.89 -22.16
N ASP A 191 -53.83 -9.43 -22.90
CA ASP A 191 -55.12 -9.10 -22.34
C ASP A 191 -55.80 -10.33 -21.67
N PRO A 192 -56.52 -10.14 -20.55
CA PRO A 192 -56.83 -8.84 -19.93
C PRO A 192 -55.81 -8.35 -18.88
N ASP A 193 -54.95 -9.21 -18.32
CA ASP A 193 -54.17 -8.88 -17.10
C ASP A 193 -52.79 -9.59 -17.01
N GLN A 194 -52.31 -10.18 -18.11
CA GLN A 194 -51.12 -11.03 -18.11
C GLN A 194 -49.89 -10.28 -18.65
N ILE A 195 -48.75 -10.52 -18.03
CA ILE A 195 -47.45 -9.98 -18.41
C ILE A 195 -46.54 -11.17 -18.73
N ASP A 196 -46.06 -11.21 -19.97
CA ASP A 196 -45.11 -12.19 -20.45
C ASP A 196 -43.74 -11.52 -20.60
N ILE A 197 -42.73 -12.04 -19.90
CA ILE A 197 -41.34 -11.61 -20.02
C ILE A 197 -40.54 -12.76 -20.60
N THR A 198 -39.80 -12.50 -21.68
CA THR A 198 -39.04 -13.53 -22.39
C THR A 198 -37.61 -13.09 -22.63
N GLU A 199 -36.68 -14.02 -22.46
CA GLU A 199 -35.28 -13.81 -22.74
C GLU A 199 -34.60 -15.13 -23.12
N GLY A 200 -34.27 -15.30 -24.39
CA GLY A 200 -33.70 -16.56 -24.90
C GLY A 200 -34.62 -17.75 -24.60
N LYS A 201 -34.21 -18.62 -23.66
CA LYS A 201 -35.00 -19.79 -23.21
C LYS A 201 -35.83 -19.53 -21.96
N THR A 202 -35.64 -18.38 -21.31
CA THR A 202 -36.37 -18.00 -20.10
C THR A 202 -37.72 -17.41 -20.49
N SER A 203 -38.79 -17.97 -19.92
CA SER A 203 -40.15 -17.47 -20.07
C SER A 203 -40.78 -17.30 -18.70
N ILE A 204 -41.24 -16.09 -18.43
CA ILE A 204 -41.88 -15.70 -17.19
C ILE A 204 -43.28 -15.21 -17.49
N LYS A 205 -44.26 -15.70 -16.72
CA LYS A 205 -45.65 -15.28 -16.79
C LYS A 205 -46.10 -14.82 -15.42
N MET A 206 -46.66 -13.62 -15.36
CA MET A 206 -47.26 -13.06 -14.17
C MET A 206 -48.57 -12.36 -14.51
N TYR A 207 -49.37 -12.08 -13.49
CA TYR A 207 -50.66 -11.44 -13.64
C TYR A 207 -50.75 -10.24 -12.69
N ILE A 208 -51.39 -9.17 -13.14
CA ILE A 208 -51.68 -8.02 -12.30
C ILE A 208 -52.46 -8.47 -11.06
N ASN A 209 -52.13 -7.88 -9.91
CA ASN A 209 -52.74 -8.17 -8.61
C ASN A 209 -52.61 -9.62 -8.10
N LYS A 210 -51.80 -10.47 -8.75
CA LYS A 210 -51.48 -11.82 -8.26
C LYS A 210 -50.03 -11.91 -7.79
N LYS A 211 -49.83 -12.51 -6.62
CA LYS A 211 -48.47 -12.75 -6.07
C LYS A 211 -47.77 -13.95 -6.71
N SER A 212 -48.53 -14.93 -7.20
CA SER A 212 -48.00 -16.09 -7.91
C SER A 212 -47.52 -15.70 -9.31
N TYR A 213 -46.34 -16.17 -9.69
CA TYR A 213 -45.83 -16.10 -11.07
C TYR A 213 -45.18 -17.43 -11.46
N VAL A 214 -45.03 -17.66 -12.76
CA VAL A 214 -44.42 -18.88 -13.31
C VAL A 214 -43.17 -18.51 -14.07
N ILE A 215 -42.04 -19.14 -13.75
CA ILE A 215 -40.78 -19.04 -14.49
C ILE A 215 -40.39 -20.42 -15.01
N ASN A 216 -40.26 -20.58 -16.32
CA ASN A 216 -39.91 -21.85 -16.98
C ASN A 216 -40.79 -23.04 -16.53
N GLY A 217 -42.08 -22.78 -16.28
CA GLY A 217 -43.04 -23.78 -15.82
C GLY A 217 -43.07 -24.03 -14.30
N VAL A 218 -42.19 -23.39 -13.52
CA VAL A 218 -42.15 -23.51 -12.05
C VAL A 218 -42.84 -22.32 -11.41
N GLU A 219 -43.80 -22.59 -10.51
CA GLU A 219 -44.50 -21.55 -9.77
C GLU A 219 -43.63 -20.96 -8.63
N LYS A 220 -43.69 -19.64 -8.48
CA LYS A 220 -42.96 -18.82 -7.51
C LYS A 220 -43.89 -17.75 -6.94
N GLN A 221 -43.47 -17.07 -5.87
CA GLN A 221 -44.26 -16.06 -5.16
C GLN A 221 -43.52 -14.73 -5.07
N LEU A 222 -44.27 -13.64 -5.19
CA LEU A 222 -43.83 -12.27 -4.96
C LEU A 222 -44.30 -11.78 -3.59
N ASP A 223 -43.51 -10.91 -2.96
CA ASP A 223 -43.90 -10.26 -1.71
C ASP A 223 -45.10 -9.31 -1.92
N VAL A 224 -45.06 -8.54 -3.00
CA VAL A 224 -46.07 -7.56 -3.43
C VAL A 224 -46.43 -7.88 -4.89
N PRO A 225 -47.72 -7.93 -5.26
CA PRO A 225 -48.12 -8.29 -6.62
C PRO A 225 -47.70 -7.20 -7.64
N PRO A 226 -47.54 -7.56 -8.92
CA PRO A 226 -47.42 -6.58 -9.99
C PRO A 226 -48.67 -5.68 -10.03
N SER A 227 -48.48 -4.39 -10.29
CA SER A 227 -49.57 -3.42 -10.39
C SER A 227 -49.33 -2.47 -11.57
N ILE A 228 -50.40 -1.77 -11.97
CA ILE A 228 -50.33 -0.73 -12.99
C ILE A 228 -50.31 0.62 -12.27
N LYS A 229 -49.29 1.43 -12.56
CA LYS A 229 -49.13 2.80 -12.07
C LYS A 229 -49.39 3.81 -13.19
N ASP A 230 -50.08 4.89 -12.84
CA ASP A 230 -50.52 5.99 -13.71
C ASP A 230 -51.24 5.52 -15.00
N GLY A 231 -51.96 4.40 -14.90
CA GLY A 231 -52.78 3.84 -15.98
C GLY A 231 -52.02 3.06 -17.06
N GLU A 232 -50.69 3.15 -17.13
CA GLU A 232 -49.93 2.62 -18.29
C GLU A 232 -48.67 1.83 -17.93
N ARG A 233 -48.10 1.99 -16.72
CA ARG A 233 -46.81 1.37 -16.38
C ARG A 233 -46.96 0.20 -15.44
N ILE A 234 -46.48 -0.95 -15.88
CA ILE A 234 -46.35 -2.14 -15.05
C ILE A 234 -45.18 -1.94 -14.10
N VAL A 235 -45.44 -2.01 -12.81
CA VAL A 235 -44.42 -1.98 -11.76
C VAL A 235 -44.37 -3.31 -11.03
N VAL A 236 -43.17 -3.73 -10.68
CA VAL A 236 -42.91 -4.98 -9.95
C VAL A 236 -41.95 -4.72 -8.79
N PRO A 237 -41.93 -5.58 -7.75
CA PRO A 237 -40.93 -5.46 -6.69
C PRO A 237 -39.52 -5.65 -7.25
N LEU A 238 -38.56 -4.84 -6.81
CA LEU A 238 -37.15 -4.94 -7.25
C LEU A 238 -36.56 -6.35 -7.05
N ARG A 239 -37.00 -7.09 -6.03
CA ARG A 239 -36.59 -8.50 -5.78
C ARG A 239 -36.97 -9.45 -6.93
N PHE A 240 -38.02 -9.14 -7.69
CA PHE A 240 -38.34 -9.92 -8.88
C PHE A 240 -37.19 -9.87 -9.90
N ILE A 241 -36.47 -8.75 -9.99
CA ILE A 241 -35.32 -8.64 -10.91
C ILE A 241 -34.21 -9.63 -10.51
N THR A 242 -33.97 -9.81 -9.21
CA THR A 242 -32.97 -10.79 -8.75
C THR A 242 -33.42 -12.23 -9.00
N GLU A 243 -34.64 -12.58 -8.60
CA GLU A 243 -35.08 -13.98 -8.58
C GLU A 243 -35.65 -14.44 -9.92
N GLY A 244 -36.38 -13.56 -10.61
CA GLY A 244 -37.03 -13.86 -11.87
C GLY A 244 -36.11 -13.70 -13.07
N LEU A 245 -35.27 -12.66 -13.09
CA LEU A 245 -34.37 -12.37 -14.23
C LEU A 245 -32.92 -12.82 -14.00
N GLY A 246 -32.61 -13.43 -12.85
CA GLY A 246 -31.27 -13.97 -12.56
C GLY A 246 -30.19 -12.89 -12.47
N CYS A 247 -30.51 -11.75 -11.86
CA CYS A 247 -29.58 -10.64 -11.69
C CYS A 247 -29.11 -10.52 -10.23
N GLU A 248 -27.94 -9.93 -10.02
CA GLU A 248 -27.54 -9.40 -8.71
C GLU A 248 -28.04 -7.97 -8.56
N VAL A 249 -28.51 -7.63 -7.36
CA VAL A 249 -28.96 -6.28 -7.03
C VAL A 249 -28.24 -5.80 -5.77
N TYR A 250 -27.58 -4.65 -5.88
CA TYR A 250 -26.94 -3.95 -4.77
C TYR A 250 -27.57 -2.56 -4.61
N TYR A 251 -28.07 -2.26 -3.41
CA TYR A 251 -28.62 -0.95 -3.09
C TYR A 251 -27.66 -0.17 -2.19
N ASN A 252 -27.18 0.97 -2.70
CA ASN A 252 -26.41 1.92 -1.93
C ASN A 252 -27.33 2.99 -1.32
N GLN A 253 -27.63 2.82 -0.04
CA GLN A 253 -28.46 3.73 0.74
C GLN A 253 -27.88 5.13 0.84
N LEU A 254 -26.55 5.27 0.91
CA LEU A 254 -25.88 6.56 1.11
C LEU A 254 -25.99 7.48 -0.09
N ILE A 255 -26.23 6.97 -1.29
CA ILE A 255 -26.34 7.78 -2.52
C ILE A 255 -27.67 7.57 -3.26
N ASN A 256 -28.59 6.83 -2.64
CA ASN A 256 -29.87 6.38 -3.17
C ASN A 256 -29.76 5.78 -4.59
N VAL A 257 -28.84 4.81 -4.76
CA VAL A 257 -28.57 4.15 -6.05
C VAL A 257 -28.77 2.64 -5.96
N VAL A 258 -29.49 2.07 -6.93
CA VAL A 258 -29.57 0.63 -7.16
C VAL A 258 -28.68 0.25 -8.33
N TYR A 259 -27.83 -0.75 -8.13
CA TYR A 259 -27.03 -1.40 -9.18
C TYR A 259 -27.62 -2.78 -9.45
N ILE A 260 -27.85 -3.07 -10.73
CA ILE A 260 -28.37 -4.34 -11.23
C ILE A 260 -27.32 -4.91 -12.18
N THR A 261 -26.83 -6.12 -11.91
CA THR A 261 -25.81 -6.78 -12.72
C THR A 261 -26.32 -8.13 -13.17
N LYS A 262 -26.18 -8.42 -14.47
CA LYS A 262 -26.55 -9.72 -15.02
C LYS A 262 -25.49 -10.78 -14.66
N ILE A 263 -25.94 -11.93 -14.17
CA ILE A 263 -25.09 -13.11 -13.86
C ILE A 263 -24.87 -13.95 -15.10
#